data_AF-A0A817C9L1-F1
#
_entry.id   AF-A0A817C9L1-F1
#
_cell.length_a   1.000
_cell.length_b   1.000
_cell.length_c   1.000
_cell.angle_alpha   90.00
_cell.angle_beta   90.00
_cell.angle_gamma   90.00
#
_symmetry.space_group_name_H-M   'P 1'
#
loop_
_entity.id
_entity.type
_entity.pdbx_description
1 polymer ?
#
loop_
_entity_poly.entity_id
_entity_poly.type
_entity_poly.pdbx_seq_one_letter_code
_entity_poly.pdbx_strand_id
1 'polypeptide(L)' 'MEFNEKKFNESIYAAGLDTDLANFQYGDSTLVGDNGIILSGGQKARLSLARALYRDEDIYLLDDPLSAVDVQVARHIFEK' A
#
# COMPACT_ATOMS: atom_id res chain seq x y z
N MET A 1 8.16 16.88 3.92
CA MET A 1 8.63 15.76 4.75
C MET A 1 9.87 15.20 4.09
N GLU A 2 10.90 14.93 4.89
CA GLU A 2 12.04 14.15 4.42
C GLU A 2 11.63 12.69 4.27
N PHE A 3 12.26 11.97 3.35
CA PHE A 3 11.99 10.55 3.17
C PHE A 3 12.49 9.76 4.38
N ASN A 4 11.63 8.88 4.91
CA ASN A 4 11.95 7.99 6.02
C ASN A 4 11.81 6.55 5.54
N GLU A 5 12.94 5.91 5.26
CA GLU A 5 13.00 4.55 4.73
C GLU A 5 12.33 3.52 5.66
N LYS A 6 12.50 3.67 6.97
CA LYS A 6 11.88 2.76 7.96
C LYS A 6 10.36 2.83 7.89
N LYS A 7 9.79 4.05 7.96
CA LYS A 7 8.34 4.26 7.87
C LYS A 7 7.79 3.80 6.52
N PHE A 8 8.54 4.00 5.44
CA PHE A 8 8.18 3.53 4.12
C PHE A 8 8.03 2.00 4.12
N ASN A 9 9.07 1.28 4.56
CA ASN A 9 9.04 -0.18 4.61
C ASN A 9 7.94 -0.73 5.52
N GLU A 10 7.73 -0.13 6.69
CA GLU A 10 6.66 -0.50 7.63
C GLU A 10 5.27 -0.29 7.00
N SER A 11 5.06 0.83 6.31
CA SER A 11 3.78 1.15 5.66
C SER A 11 3.49 0.23 4.47
N ILE A 12 4.51 -0.11 3.69
CA ILE A 12 4.40 -1.07 2.59
C ILE A 12 4.04 -2.46 3.12
N TYR A 13 4.72 -2.90 4.18
CA TYR A 13 4.46 -4.21 4.79
C TYR A 13 3.06 -4.27 5.40
N ALA A 14 2.66 -3.29 6.22
CA ALA A 14 1.33 -3.26 6.85
C ALA A 14 0.19 -3.22 5.81
N ALA A 15 0.37 -2.50 4.70
CA ALA A 15 -0.60 -2.49 3.60
C ALA A 15 -0.55 -3.74 2.70
N GLY A 16 0.36 -4.69 2.95
CA GLY A 16 0.54 -5.91 2.16
C GLY A 16 0.99 -5.66 0.73
N LEU A 17 1.75 -4.59 0.47
CA LEU A 17 2.24 -4.21 -0.86
C LEU A 17 3.62 -4.80 -1.20
N ASP A 18 4.28 -5.43 -0.23
CA ASP A 18 5.59 -6.09 -0.39
C ASP A 18 5.58 -7.10 -1.56
N THR A 19 4.52 -7.91 -1.64
CA THR A 19 4.35 -8.90 -2.71
C THR A 19 4.10 -8.23 -4.07
N ASP A 20 3.36 -7.12 -4.11
CA ASP A 20 3.14 -6.39 -5.36
C ASP A 20 4.43 -5.77 -5.88
N LEU A 21 5.18 -5.08 -5.00
CA LEU A 21 6.46 -4.47 -5.37
C LEU A 21 7.47 -5.52 -5.84
N ALA A 22 7.56 -6.67 -5.16
CA ALA A 22 8.43 -7.76 -5.58
C ALA A 22 8.08 -8.31 -6.98
N ASN A 23 6.82 -8.21 -7.40
CA ASN A 23 6.36 -8.66 -8.72
C ASN A 23 6.46 -7.58 -9.80
N PHE A 24 6.67 -6.32 -9.43
CA PHE A 24 6.86 -5.26 -10.41
C PHE A 24 8.28 -5.28 -10.98
N GLN A 25 8.41 -5.04 -12.29
CA GLN A 25 9.68 -5.11 -13.01
C GLN A 25 10.79 -4.21 -12.40
N TYR A 26 10.40 -3.06 -11.84
CA TYR A 26 11.33 -2.08 -11.26
C TYR A 26 11.06 -1.84 -9.77
N GLY A 27 10.36 -2.77 -9.11
CA GLY A 27 10.02 -2.63 -7.70
C GLY A 27 9.22 -1.36 -7.40
N ASP A 28 9.65 -0.63 -6.38
CA ASP A 28 9.14 0.67 -5.96
C ASP A 28 9.39 1.81 -6.98
N SER A 29 10.36 1.62 -7.88
CA SER A 29 10.65 2.55 -8.98
C SER A 29 9.75 2.34 -10.21
N THR A 30 8.77 1.44 -10.13
CA THR A 30 7.85 1.15 -11.24
C THR A 30 6.91 2.33 -11.48
N LEU A 31 6.87 2.81 -12.73
CA LEU A 31 5.96 3.88 -13.13
C LEU A 31 4.50 3.39 -13.11
N VAL A 32 3.59 4.23 -12.63
CA VAL A 32 2.13 3.98 -12.60
C VAL A 32 1.42 5.02 -13.48
N GLY A 33 0.40 4.60 -14.23
CA GLY A 33 -0.41 5.49 -15.07
C GLY A 33 -0.24 5.26 -16.57
N ASP A 34 -0.45 6.30 -17.38
CA ASP A 34 -0.60 6.19 -18.84
C ASP A 34 0.61 5.58 -19.58
N ASN A 35 1.81 5.71 -19.01
CA ASN A 35 3.06 5.14 -19.53
C ASN A 35 3.66 4.06 -18.61
N GLY A 36 2.87 3.57 -17.65
CA GLY A 36 3.32 2.64 -16.62
C GLY A 36 2.36 1.47 -16.44
N ILE A 37 2.43 0.81 -15.29
CA ILE A 37 1.46 -0.23 -14.94
C ILE A 37 0.13 0.40 -14.52
N ILE A 38 -0.96 -0.32 -14.77
CA ILE A 38 -2.28 0.01 -14.24
C ILE A 38 -2.49 -0.82 -12.97
N LEU A 39 -2.63 -0.13 -11.84
CA LEU A 39 -2.93 -0.79 -10.57
C LEU A 39 -4.37 -1.31 -10.54
N SER A 40 -4.56 -2.50 -9.97
CA SER A 40 -5.88 -3.05 -9.66
C SER A 40 -6.61 -2.21 -8.61
N GLY A 41 -7.92 -2.42 -8.43
CA GLY A 41 -8.70 -1.76 -7.38
C GLY A 41 -8.11 -2.00 -5.98
N GLY A 42 -7.79 -3.26 -5.66
CA GLY A 42 -7.17 -3.62 -4.39
C GLY A 42 -5.77 -3.06 -4.19
N GLN A 43 -4.95 -2.96 -5.25
CA GLN A 43 -3.65 -2.29 -5.17
C GLN A 43 -3.78 -0.79 -4.91
N LYS A 44 -4.74 -0.12 -5.55
CA LYS A 44 -5.03 1.31 -5.30
C LYS A 44 -5.50 1.55 -3.87
N ALA A 45 -6.39 0.69 -3.36
CA ALA A 45 -6.86 0.77 -1.97
C ALA A 45 -5.70 0.63 -0.98
N ARG A 46 -4.85 -0.40 -1.17
CA ARG A 46 -3.67 -0.64 -0.33
C ARG A 46 -2.62 0.45 -0.44
N LEU A 47 -2.40 1.02 -1.62
CA LEU A 47 -1.54 2.20 -1.78
C LEU A 47 -2.08 3.42 -1.03
N SER A 48 -3.40 3.63 -1.04
CA SER A 48 -4.03 4.69 -0.25
C SER A 48 -3.82 4.48 1.25
N LEU A 49 -3.97 3.23 1.72
CA LEU A 49 -3.71 2.85 3.11
C LEU A 49 -2.24 3.07 3.49
N ALA A 50 -1.29 2.61 2.67
CA ALA A 50 0.14 2.82 2.91
C ALA A 50 0.49 4.31 3.01
N ARG A 51 -0.13 5.16 2.20
CA ARG A 51 0.04 6.63 2.27
C ARG A 51 -0.51 7.23 3.56
N ALA A 52 -1.61 6.69 4.08
CA ALA A 52 -2.14 7.10 5.38
C ALA A 52 -1.15 6.70 6.48
N LEU A 53 -0.76 5.43 6.53
CA LEU A 53 0.16 4.90 7.55
C LEU A 53 1.52 5.62 7.58
N TYR A 54 2.07 5.94 6.40
CA TYR A 54 3.34 6.66 6.31
C TYR A 54 3.31 8.05 6.96
N ARG A 55 2.12 8.69 6.97
CA ARG A 55 1.95 10.01 7.57
C ARG A 55 2.08 9.99 9.09
N ASP A 56 1.77 8.86 9.72
CA ASP A 56 1.93 8.66 11.17
C ASP A 56 1.16 9.69 12.01
N GLU A 57 -0.16 9.75 11.79
CA GLU A 57 -1.11 10.61 12.50
C GLU A 57 -1.79 9.87 13.66
N ASP A 58 -2.25 10.62 14.67
CA ASP A 58 -2.92 10.05 15.85
C ASP A 58 -4.30 9.43 15.53
N ILE A 59 -4.98 9.93 14.50
CA ILE A 59 -6.35 9.52 14.15
C ILE A 59 -6.47 9.36 12.63
N TYR A 60 -7.02 8.21 12.22
CA TYR A 60 -7.33 7.89 10.83
C TYR A 60 -8.84 7.68 10.64
N LEU A 61 -9.36 8.18 9.52
CA LEU A 61 -10.70 7.86 9.03
C LEU A 61 -10.55 6.99 7.79
N LEU A 62 -11.07 5.77 7.85
CA LEU A 62 -11.00 4.80 6.76
C LEU A 62 -12.43 4.50 6.27
N ASP A 63 -12.70 4.80 5.01
CA ASP A 63 -13.98 4.50 4.36
C ASP A 63 -13.86 3.17 3.61
N ASP A 64 -14.36 2.10 4.24
CA ASP A 64 -14.35 0.72 3.74
C ASP A 64 -13.01 0.27 3.09
N PRO A 65 -11.88 0.34 3.84
CA PRO A 65 -10.53 0.17 3.29
C PRO A 65 -10.23 -1.23 2.76
N LEU A 66 -11.06 -2.23 3.05
CA LEU A 66 -10.84 -3.65 2.72
C LEU A 66 -11.78 -4.18 1.65
N SER A 67 -12.81 -3.43 1.24
CA SER A 67 -13.83 -3.87 0.26
C SER A 67 -13.28 -4.35 -1.08
N ALA A 68 -12.19 -3.73 -1.55
CA ALA A 68 -11.57 -4.03 -2.84
C ALA A 68 -10.40 -5.03 -2.73
N VAL A 69 -10.17 -5.61 -1.56
CA VAL A 69 -9.00 -6.44 -1.24
C VAL A 69 -9.45 -7.90 -1.06
N ASP A 70 -8.65 -8.86 -1.52
CA ASP A 70 -8.94 -10.27 -1.31
C ASP A 70 -8.81 -10.66 0.17
N VAL A 71 -9.41 -11.79 0.54
CA VAL A 71 -9.51 -12.24 1.95
C VAL A 71 -8.15 -12.45 2.60
N GLN A 72 -7.14 -12.93 1.86
CA GLN A 72 -5.83 -13.22 2.46
C GLN A 72 -5.09 -11.92 2.78
N VAL A 73 -5.13 -10.97 1.85
CA VAL A 73 -4.50 -9.66 2.05
C VAL A 73 -5.27 -8.82 3.07
N ALA A 74 -6.62 -8.88 3.08
CA ALA A 74 -7.43 -8.21 4.09
C ALA A 74 -7.11 -8.70 5.51
N ARG A 75 -6.91 -10.02 5.66
CA ARG A 75 -6.49 -10.61 6.94
C ARG A 75 -5.11 -10.12 7.37
N HIS A 76 -4.15 -10.05 6.44
CA HIS A 76 -2.82 -9.51 6.71
C HIS A 76 -2.91 -8.07 7.23
N ILE A 77 -3.62 -7.20 6.52
CA ILE A 77 -3.81 -5.79 6.89
C ILE A 77 -4.47 -5.63 8.27
N PHE A 78 -5.35 -6.56 8.66
CA PHE A 78 -6.05 -6.48 9.94
C PHE A 78 -5.21 -7.00 11.12
N GLU A 79 -4.31 -7.96 10.89
CA GLU A 79 -3.54 -8.65 11.93
C GLU A 79 -2.11 -8.14 12.11
N LYS A 80 -1.56 -7.38 11.15
CA LYS A 80 -0.17 -6.93 11.09
C LYS A 80 -0.05 -5.42 11.04
#